data_AF-A0A2V9B1S0-F1
#
_entry.id   AF-A0A2V9B1S0-F1
#
_cell.length_a   1.000
_cell.length_b   1.000
_cell.length_c   1.000
_cell.angle_alpha   90.00
_cell.angle_beta   90.00
_cell.angle_gamma   90.00
#
_symmetry.space_group_name_H-M   'P 1'
#
loop_
_entity.id
_entity.type
_entity.pdbx_description
1 polymer ?
#
loop_
_entity_poly.entity_id
_entity_poly.type
_entity_poly.pdbx_seq_one_letter_code
_entity_poly.pdbx_strand_id
1 'polypeptide(L)'
;MPEEKAFLTGLFDLAFEGSLTKKIVRLLYIIFLLGGGVTVVALVVMGFQESPAQGLVYLVSGVVGLFLWILLTRLGLELVLIVLRIADNIERATRSGN
;
A
#
# COMPACT_ATOMS: atom_id res chain seq x y z
N MET A 1 -21.06 8.53 -15.08
CA MET A 1 -19.68 8.06 -15.33
C MET A 1 -19.59 6.59 -14.90
N PRO A 2 -19.80 5.63 -15.83
CA PRO A 2 -19.84 4.20 -15.50
C PRO A 2 -18.47 3.60 -15.13
N GLU A 3 -17.37 4.23 -15.53
CA GLU A 3 -16.01 3.75 -15.28
C GLU A 3 -15.57 3.85 -13.81
N GLU A 4 -15.97 4.90 -13.08
CA GLU A 4 -15.71 5.03 -11.65
C GLU A 4 -16.40 3.93 -10.83
N LYS A 5 -17.65 3.60 -11.19
CA LYS A 5 -18.37 2.50 -10.54
C LYS A 5 -17.73 1.16 -10.84
N ALA A 6 -17.29 0.91 -12.06
CA ALA A 6 -16.58 -0.32 -12.40
C ALA A 6 -15.25 -0.46 -11.63
N PHE A 7 -14.54 0.65 -11.42
CA PHE A 7 -13.28 0.68 -10.66
C PHE A 7 -13.51 0.43 -9.17
N LEU A 8 -14.53 1.05 -8.56
CA LEU A 8 -14.89 0.82 -7.17
C LEU A 8 -15.46 -0.59 -6.95
N THR A 9 -16.26 -1.12 -7.87
CA THR A 9 -16.74 -2.51 -7.81
C THR A 9 -15.57 -3.50 -7.92
N GLY A 10 -14.57 -3.24 -8.76
CA GLY A 10 -13.34 -4.03 -8.83
C GLY A 10 -12.41 -3.90 -7.61
N LEU A 11 -12.53 -2.82 -6.82
CA LEU A 11 -11.86 -2.67 -5.51
C LEU A 11 -12.50 -3.54 -4.42
N PHE A 12 -13.81 -3.82 -4.54
CA PHE A 12 -14.56 -4.73 -3.67
C PHE A 12 -14.61 -6.18 -4.18
N ASP A 13 -14.03 -6.44 -5.36
CA ASP A 13 -13.90 -7.80 -5.90
C ASP A 13 -12.72 -8.52 -5.24
N LEU A 14 -13.00 -9.14 -4.10
CA LEU A 14 -12.04 -9.87 -3.27
C LEU A 14 -11.51 -11.16 -3.94
N ALA A 15 -11.99 -11.51 -5.14
CA ALA A 15 -11.60 -12.71 -5.88
C ALA A 15 -10.42 -12.49 -6.85
N PHE A 16 -10.06 -11.25 -7.20
CA PHE A 16 -8.86 -10.89 -8.00
C PHE A 16 -8.63 -11.75 -9.28
N GLU A 17 -9.68 -12.16 -10.00
CA GLU A 17 -9.58 -13.10 -11.14
C GLU A 17 -9.00 -12.50 -12.45
N GLY A 18 -8.21 -11.43 -12.43
CA GLY A 18 -7.60 -10.92 -13.65
C GLY A 18 -6.49 -9.88 -13.47
N SER A 19 -5.79 -9.60 -14.58
CA SER A 19 -4.68 -8.63 -14.86
C SER A 19 -4.61 -7.31 -14.05
N LEU A 20 -5.66 -6.96 -13.32
CA LEU A 20 -5.77 -5.88 -12.35
C LEU A 20 -4.80 -5.98 -11.16
N THR A 21 -4.25 -7.16 -10.86
CA THR A 21 -3.30 -7.39 -9.76
C THR A 21 -2.16 -6.36 -9.67
N LYS A 22 -1.48 -6.08 -10.80
CA LYS A 22 -0.37 -5.10 -10.82
C LYS A 22 -0.85 -3.66 -10.63
N LYS A 23 -2.06 -3.35 -11.11
CA LYS A 23 -2.66 -2.01 -11.01
C LYS A 23 -3.10 -1.71 -9.57
N ILE A 24 -3.66 -2.71 -8.88
CA ILE A 24 -4.10 -2.60 -7.49
C ILE A 24 -2.90 -2.46 -6.55
N VAL A 25 -1.83 -3.25 -6.73
CA VAL A 25 -0.61 -3.11 -5.92
C VAL A 25 0.01 -1.72 -6.06
N ARG A 26 0.01 -1.15 -7.28
CA ARG A 26 0.48 0.23 -7.50
C ARG A 26 -0.40 1.26 -6.80
N LEU A 27 -1.72 1.08 -6.83
CA LEU A 27 -2.67 1.97 -6.15
C LEU A 27 -2.48 1.90 -4.63
N LEU A 28 -2.39 0.70 -4.07
CA LEU A 28 -2.15 0.48 -2.64
C LEU A 28 -0.86 1.17 -2.20
N TYR A 29 0.22 1.03 -2.96
CA TYR A 29 1.48 1.72 -2.67
C TYR A 29 1.30 3.24 -2.56
N ILE A 30 0.59 3.85 -3.52
CA ILE A 30 0.34 5.30 -3.52
C ILE A 30 -0.49 5.69 -2.29
N ILE A 31 -1.53 4.93 -1.96
CA ILE A 31 -2.36 5.17 -0.78
C ILE A 31 -1.55 5.08 0.51
N PHE A 32 -0.73 4.03 0.67
CA PHE A 32 0.12 3.86 1.86
C PHE A 32 1.21 4.93 1.97
N LEU A 33 1.77 5.37 0.84
CA LEU A 33 2.76 6.44 0.79
C LEU A 33 2.15 7.78 1.20
N LEU A 34 1.02 8.15 0.60
CA LEU A 34 0.29 9.37 0.94
C LEU A 34 -0.21 9.34 2.38
N GLY A 35 -0.79 8.22 2.80
CA GLY A 35 -1.25 8.00 4.17
C GLY A 35 -0.12 8.17 5.17
N GLY A 36 1.03 7.52 4.95
CA GLY A 36 2.21 7.67 5.81
C GLY A 36 2.70 9.13 5.90
N GLY A 37 2.77 9.82 4.76
CA GLY A 37 3.14 11.24 4.73
C GLY A 37 2.18 12.13 5.51
N VAL A 38 0.87 11.95 5.31
CA VAL A 38 -0.17 12.69 6.03
C VAL A 38 -0.11 12.41 7.53
N THR A 39 0.05 11.14 7.93
CA THR A 39 0.17 10.74 9.33
C THR A 39 1.37 11.43 10.01
N VAL A 40 2.54 11.46 9.35
CA VAL A 40 3.71 12.13 9.92
C VAL A 40 3.47 13.63 10.08
N VAL A 41 2.93 14.31 9.06
CA VAL A 41 2.63 15.74 9.17
C VAL A 41 1.64 16.00 10.30
N ALA A 42 0.58 15.20 10.42
CA ALA A 42 -0.40 15.34 11.49
C ALA A 42 0.24 15.17 12.88
N LEU A 43 1.08 14.15 13.07
CA LEU A 43 1.77 13.91 14.34
C LEU A 43 2.74 15.05 14.69
N VAL A 44 3.45 15.59 13.70
CA VAL A 44 4.35 16.73 13.91
C VAL A 44 3.57 17.98 14.33
N VAL A 45 2.45 18.28 13.66
CA VAL A 45 1.59 19.42 14.01
C VAL A 45 1.04 19.27 15.43
N MET A 46 0.52 18.09 15.78
CA MET A 46 0.05 17.82 17.14
C MET A 46 1.17 17.94 18.16
N GLY A 47 2.38 17.50 17.81
CA GLY A 47 3.59 17.67 18.63
C GLY A 47 3.91 19.11 18.98
N PHE A 48 3.86 19.99 17.98
CA PHE A 48 4.12 21.42 18.18
C PHE A 48 3.01 22.13 18.95
N GLN A 49 1.79 21.60 18.98
CA GLN A 49 0.70 22.13 19.81
C GLN A 49 0.94 21.86 21.30
N GLU A 50 1.58 20.74 21.64
CA GLU A 50 1.94 20.40 23.03
C GLU A 50 3.19 21.17 23.49
N SER A 51 4.30 21.07 22.75
CA SER A 51 5.50 21.87 23.02
C SER A 51 6.48 21.91 21.84
N PRO A 52 7.34 22.96 21.74
CA PRO A 52 8.34 23.03 20.69
C PRO A 52 9.32 21.84 20.68
N ALA A 53 9.73 21.37 21.86
CA ALA A 53 10.63 20.23 21.99
C ALA A 53 9.99 18.94 21.48
N GLN A 54 8.72 18.71 21.82
CA GLN A 54 7.97 17.52 21.40
C GLN A 54 7.68 17.52 19.88
N GLY A 55 7.36 18.68 19.30
CA GLY A 55 7.27 18.83 17.85
C GLY A 55 8.57 18.45 17.13
N LEU A 56 9.72 18.84 17.68
CA LEU A 56 11.02 18.49 17.12
C LEU A 56 11.33 16.98 17.23
N VAL A 57 10.98 16.35 18.34
CA VAL A 57 11.10 14.89 18.52
C VAL A 57 10.26 14.17 17.48
N TYR A 58 8.98 14.54 17.32
CA TYR A 58 8.11 13.92 16.33
C TYR A 58 8.53 14.20 14.89
N LEU A 59 9.17 15.33 14.61
CA LEU A 59 9.71 15.61 13.28
C LEU A 59 10.83 14.62 12.94
N VAL A 60 11.80 14.45 13.84
CA VAL A 60 12.93 13.53 13.62
C VAL A 60 12.45 12.08 13.60
N SER A 61 11.66 11.66 14.59
CA SER A 61 11.13 10.29 14.64
C SER A 61 10.15 10.01 13.51
N GLY A 62 9.40 11.02 13.05
CA GLY A 62 8.46 10.93 11.94
C GLY A 62 9.15 10.71 10.61
N VAL A 63 10.27 11.38 10.34
CA VAL A 63 11.08 11.15 9.12
C VAL A 63 11.64 9.72 9.11
N VAL A 64 12.22 9.27 10.22
CA VAL A 64 12.73 7.90 10.34
C VAL A 64 11.59 6.88 10.23
N GLY A 65 10.47 7.14 10.90
CA GLY A 65 9.27 6.31 10.86
C GLY A 65 8.68 6.20 9.46
N LEU A 66 8.62 7.29 8.69
CA LEU A 66 8.15 7.30 7.31
C LEU A 66 9.03 6.44 6.42
N PHE A 67 10.35 6.51 6.60
CA PHE A 67 11.28 5.69 5.83
C PHE A 67 11.07 4.19 6.11
N LEU A 68 10.93 3.81 7.38
CA LEU A 68 10.62 2.44 7.77
C LEU A 68 9.25 1.98 7.25
N TRP A 69 8.24 2.85 7.32
CA TRP A 69 6.90 2.59 6.81
C TRP A 69 6.89 2.30 5.31
N ILE A 70 7.62 3.10 4.52
CA ILE A 70 7.77 2.90 3.08
C ILE A 70 8.48 1.57 2.80
N LEU A 71 9.55 1.25 3.54
CA LEU A 71 10.29 0.01 3.37
C LEU A 71 9.40 -1.21 3.66
N LEU A 72 8.66 -1.19 4.77
CA LEU A 72 7.74 -2.27 5.15
C LEU A 72 6.60 -2.42 4.15
N THR A 73 6.05 -1.30 3.67
CA THR A 73 5.02 -1.31 2.62
C THR A 73 5.57 -1.95 1.34
N ARG A 74 6.79 -1.58 0.92
CA ARG A 74 7.44 -2.16 -0.26
C ARG A 74 7.62 -3.67 -0.11
N LEU A 75 8.14 -4.10 1.04
CA LEU A 75 8.32 -5.52 1.35
C LEU A 75 6.99 -6.28 1.32
N GLY A 76 5.96 -5.75 1.98
CA GLY A 76 4.63 -6.36 2.01
C GLY A 76 4.01 -6.51 0.61
N LEU A 77 4.10 -5.46 -0.21
CA LEU A 77 3.58 -5.52 -1.59
C LEU A 77 4.38 -6.49 -2.47
N GLU A 78 5.69 -6.60 -2.27
CA GLU A 78 6.51 -7.57 -2.98
C GLU A 78 6.13 -9.00 -2.60
N LEU A 79 5.89 -9.28 -1.32
CA LEU A 79 5.38 -10.57 -0.86
C LEU A 79 4.00 -10.89 -1.46
N VAL A 80 3.09 -9.92 -1.51
CA VAL A 80 1.78 -10.09 -2.16
C VAL A 80 1.95 -10.44 -3.64
N LEU A 81 2.82 -9.73 -4.37
CA LEU A 81 3.09 -10.03 -5.78
C LEU A 81 3.71 -11.41 -5.99
N ILE A 82 4.59 -11.85 -5.09
CA ILE A 82 5.20 -13.19 -5.15
C ILE A 82 4.13 -14.27 -4.98
N VAL A 83 3.26 -14.15 -3.99
CA VAL A 83 2.17 -15.12 -3.74
C VAL A 83 1.25 -15.21 -4.95
N LEU A 84 0.87 -14.06 -5.53
CA LEU A 84 0.00 -14.02 -6.71
C LEU A 84 0.69 -14.65 -7.94
N ARG A 85 1.99 -14.41 -8.13
CA ARG A 85 2.76 -15.04 -9.20
C ARG A 85 2.84 -16.57 -9.03
N ILE A 86 2.93 -17.06 -7.80
CA ILE A 86 2.93 -18.50 -7.51
C ILE A 86 1.57 -19.11 -7.87
N ALA A 87 0.47 -18.46 -7.49
CA ALA A 87 -0.88 -18.90 -7.84
C ALA A 87 -1.08 -19.00 -9.37
N ASP A 88 -0.70 -17.95 -10.10
CA ASP A 88 -0.77 -17.91 -11.57
C ASP A 88 0.04 -19.05 -12.23
N ASN A 89 1.21 -19.37 -11.68
CA ASN A 89 2.07 -20.43 -12.19
C ASN A 89 1.46 -21.82 -11.97
N ILE A 90 0.79 -22.05 -10.85
CA ILE A 90 0.13 -23.32 -10.53
C ILE A 90 -1.06 -23.56 -11.46
N GLU A 91 -1.87 -22.52 -11.73
CA GLU A 91 -3.01 -22.62 -12.66
C GLU A 91 -2.53 -23.00 -14.08
N ARG A 92 -1.48 -22.34 -14.56
CA ARG A 92 -0.87 -22.62 -15.87
C ARG A 92 -0.33 -24.05 -15.98
N ALA A 93 0.33 -24.54 -14.93
CA ALA A 93 0.85 -25.90 -14.90
C ALA A 93 -0.28 -26.95 -14.99
N THR A 94 -1.40 -26.68 -14.31
CA THR A 94 -2.55 -27.60 -14.29
C THR A 94 -3.31 -27.60 -15.63
N ARG A 95 -3.43 -26.44 -16.31
CA ARG A 95 -4.10 -26.35 -17.62
C ARG A 95 -3.30 -26.99 -18.76
N SER A 96 -1.97 -27.12 -18.64
CA SER A 96 -1.13 -27.76 -19.68
C SER A 96 -1.14 -29.30 -19.64
N GLY A 97 -1.77 -29.91 -18.63
CA GLY A 97 -1.82 -31.37 -18.44
C GLY A 97 -3.09 -32.06 -18.95
N ASN A 98 -4.06 -31.31 -19.49
CA ASN A 98 -5.28 -31.79 -20.14
C ASN A 98 -5.29 -31.35 -21.62
#